data_AF-X8CCR1-F1
#
_entry.id   AF-X8CCR1-F1
#
_cell.length_a   1.000
_cell.length_b   1.000
_cell.length_c   1.000
_cell.angle_alpha   90.00
_cell.angle_beta   90.00
_cell.angle_gamma   90.00
#
_symmetry.space_group_name_H-M   'P 1'
#
loop_
_entity.id
_entity.type
_entity.pdbx_description
1 polymer ?
#
loop_
_entity_poly.entity_id
_entity_poly.type
_entity_poly.pdbx_seq_one_letter_code
_entity_poly.pdbx_strand_id
1 'polypeptide(L)'
;MPEENPPLAEPGVPMRNFVERIGDSVALVSPDGSAHDPELLTVEALDAMVLAAGADAAASEISIAVPAHWKPSTVQALRDALRTHVGFVRSGMAPRLVSDAIASLTAVKSELGLPDEGIVGLLDFGGSGTSATLVNIAGDFELVSATMRYTALSGDEIDQELQLRAFEELGHGSGLDPGSTAGVGQLGELREQCRAAKERLSVDMATDIVAELGGRSCSLTVTQDDLEELIQDRLTGFIYAFDDMLVRYRKSWSDLAAVVTVGGGARIPLVTERLSMHGRTPILTPSQPAFAAACGALILASRGGELDLRTRTSIGLLATADAAGDVVDLGAGDVLVIDDEALTDRELAWSQTDDPGDLRMRFGGETYDEDGPAGWSMRLNVIDPPRERRPWRRLRISQLIIGMSAVVAMTAVGGVAYTLTGIENRQAPPAPSVAPPPAPSVKPAAPAPAAPPPPTAVPHPRRRARNPSQVLRRRRPNRRRHRRHRHRLRSW
;
A
#
# COMPACT_ATOMS: atom_id res chain seq x y z
N MET A 1 17.76 -13.09 7.36
CA MET A 1 18.86 -12.50 6.55
C MET A 1 20.07 -13.42 6.55
N PRO A 2 21.07 -13.23 5.65
CA PRO A 2 22.26 -14.09 5.56
C PRO A 2 23.23 -14.07 6.76
N GLU A 3 22.97 -13.23 7.77
CA GLU A 3 23.67 -13.27 9.07
C GLU A 3 22.81 -13.94 10.17
N GLU A 4 21.49 -13.85 10.09
CA GLU A 4 20.51 -14.51 10.98
C GLU A 4 20.33 -16.01 10.64
N ASN A 5 20.67 -16.37 9.40
CA ASN A 5 20.67 -17.73 8.88
C ASN A 5 22.14 -18.02 8.48
N PRO A 6 22.81 -19.06 9.03
CA PRO A 6 24.22 -19.32 8.76
C PRO A 6 24.49 -19.46 7.25
N PRO A 7 25.72 -19.17 6.78
CA PRO A 7 26.01 -18.93 5.37
C PRO A 7 25.43 -20.04 4.48
N LEU A 8 24.43 -19.65 3.68
CA LEU A 8 23.66 -20.56 2.84
C LEU A 8 24.64 -21.33 1.93
N ALA A 9 24.74 -22.64 2.17
CA ALA A 9 25.70 -23.50 1.48
C ALA A 9 25.36 -23.69 -0.01
N GLU A 10 24.15 -23.29 -0.42
CA GLU A 10 23.69 -23.32 -1.81
C GLU A 10 23.70 -21.89 -2.40
N PRO A 11 24.20 -21.69 -3.62
CA PRO A 11 24.24 -20.38 -4.26
C PRO A 11 22.83 -19.93 -4.65
N GLY A 12 22.38 -18.80 -4.10
CA GLY A 12 21.09 -18.19 -4.40
C GLY A 12 21.16 -16.66 -4.42
N VAL A 13 20.20 -16.03 -5.10
CA VAL A 13 20.10 -14.58 -5.20
C VAL A 13 19.15 -14.05 -4.12
N PRO A 14 19.59 -13.15 -3.23
CA PRO A 14 18.74 -12.67 -2.13
C PRO A 14 17.62 -11.77 -2.65
N MET A 15 16.37 -12.15 -2.39
CA MET A 15 15.19 -11.33 -2.65
C MET A 15 14.63 -10.79 -1.33
N ARG A 16 14.14 -9.55 -1.35
CA ARG A 16 13.60 -8.82 -0.18
C ARG A 16 12.34 -8.06 -0.59
N ASN A 17 11.61 -7.56 0.40
CA ASN A 17 10.47 -6.63 0.25
C ASN A 17 9.32 -7.13 -0.64
N PHE A 18 9.21 -8.44 -0.88
CA PHE A 18 8.15 -9.05 -1.68
C PHE A 18 6.77 -9.03 -1.01
N VAL A 19 6.73 -9.03 0.33
CA VAL A 19 5.48 -9.01 1.11
C VAL A 19 4.65 -7.74 0.86
N GLU A 20 5.30 -6.57 0.74
CA GLU A 20 4.62 -5.29 0.42
C GLU A 20 4.14 -5.19 -1.04
N ARG A 21 4.49 -6.17 -1.90
CA ARG A 21 4.20 -6.18 -3.34
C ARG A 21 3.16 -7.23 -3.75
N ILE A 22 2.52 -7.89 -2.79
CA ILE A 22 1.50 -8.92 -3.04
C ILE A 22 0.31 -8.33 -3.81
N GLY A 23 -0.02 -8.92 -4.96
CA GLY A 23 -1.07 -8.41 -5.84
C GLY A 23 -0.67 -7.20 -6.70
N ASP A 24 0.61 -6.80 -6.72
CA ASP A 24 1.14 -5.95 -7.79
C ASP A 24 1.07 -6.70 -9.13
N SER A 25 0.64 -6.03 -10.20
CA SER A 25 0.65 -6.59 -11.56
C SER A 25 2.03 -6.68 -12.23
N VAL A 26 3.11 -6.49 -11.45
CA VAL A 26 4.50 -6.38 -11.93
C VAL A 26 5.39 -7.29 -11.11
N ALA A 27 5.78 -8.43 -11.68
CA ALA A 27 6.69 -9.39 -11.07
C ALA A 27 8.00 -8.75 -10.56
N LEU A 28 8.59 -9.34 -9.52
CA LEU A 28 9.90 -8.98 -9.02
C LEU A 28 10.99 -9.57 -9.91
N VAL A 29 11.87 -8.73 -10.44
CA VAL A 29 13.03 -9.17 -11.23
C VAL A 29 14.25 -9.25 -10.32
N SER A 30 14.90 -10.42 -10.29
CA SER A 30 16.15 -10.63 -9.54
C SER A 30 17.36 -10.03 -10.30
N PRO A 31 18.49 -9.77 -9.61
CA PRO A 31 19.79 -9.49 -10.24
C PRO A 31 20.25 -10.42 -11.38
N ASP A 32 19.76 -11.67 -11.48
CA ASP A 32 20.08 -12.58 -12.59
C ASP A 32 19.12 -12.44 -13.81
N GLY A 33 18.05 -11.67 -13.67
CA GLY A 33 17.03 -11.44 -14.69
C GLY A 33 15.81 -12.37 -14.63
N SER A 34 15.77 -13.34 -13.71
CA SER A 34 14.55 -14.11 -13.42
C SER A 34 13.45 -13.24 -12.82
N ALA A 35 12.21 -13.50 -13.23
CA ALA A 35 11.02 -12.80 -12.76
C ALA A 35 10.18 -13.73 -11.87
N HIS A 36 9.68 -13.19 -10.75
CA HIS A 36 9.02 -13.92 -9.68
C HIS A 36 7.76 -13.20 -9.21
N ASP A 37 6.66 -13.91 -9.00
CA ASP A 37 5.41 -13.33 -8.52
C ASP A 37 5.47 -13.12 -6.98
N PRO A 38 5.19 -11.93 -6.43
CA PRO A 38 5.45 -11.62 -5.01
C PRO A 38 4.64 -12.47 -4.03
N GLU A 39 3.38 -12.78 -4.36
CA GLU A 39 2.55 -13.71 -3.59
C GLU A 39 3.12 -15.14 -3.58
N LEU A 40 3.67 -15.65 -4.70
CA LEU A 40 4.28 -16.98 -4.74
C LEU A 40 5.57 -17.02 -3.92
N LEU A 41 6.43 -16.00 -4.03
CA LEU A 41 7.61 -15.86 -3.15
C LEU A 41 7.23 -15.84 -1.67
N THR A 42 6.12 -15.18 -1.33
CA THR A 42 5.61 -15.15 0.05
C THR A 42 5.18 -16.53 0.52
N VAL A 43 4.49 -17.31 -0.31
CA VAL A 43 4.02 -18.65 0.04
C VAL A 43 5.18 -19.64 0.14
N GLU A 44 6.16 -19.62 -0.77
CA GLU A 44 7.36 -20.47 -0.67
C GLU A 44 8.19 -20.12 0.59
N ALA A 45 8.30 -18.83 0.94
CA ALA A 45 8.95 -18.41 2.19
C ALA A 45 8.22 -18.91 3.44
N LEU A 46 6.87 -18.91 3.43
CA LEU A 46 6.07 -19.45 4.52
C LEU A 46 6.21 -20.97 4.65
N ASP A 47 6.21 -21.72 3.55
CA ASP A 47 6.42 -23.19 3.57
C ASP A 47 7.82 -23.53 4.11
N ALA A 48 8.85 -22.82 3.64
CA ALA A 48 10.22 -22.93 4.15
C ALA A 48 10.32 -22.63 5.66
N MET A 49 9.55 -21.66 6.18
CA MET A 49 9.48 -21.38 7.62
C MET A 49 8.82 -22.52 8.41
N VAL A 50 7.74 -23.12 7.90
CA VAL A 50 7.07 -24.25 8.57
C VAL A 50 7.95 -25.50 8.57
N LEU A 51 8.64 -25.79 7.47
CA LEU A 51 9.64 -26.84 7.36
C LEU A 51 10.83 -26.61 8.31
N ALA A 52 11.34 -25.36 8.42
CA ALA A 52 12.42 -25.01 9.34
C ALA A 52 12.00 -25.12 10.81
N ALA A 53 10.72 -24.90 11.14
CA ALA A 53 10.16 -25.15 12.46
C ALA A 53 9.96 -26.65 12.78
N GLY A 54 10.20 -27.55 11.81
CA GLY A 54 10.05 -29.00 11.97
C GLY A 54 8.58 -29.47 12.02
N ALA A 55 7.64 -28.64 11.57
CA ALA A 55 6.22 -28.96 11.52
C ALA A 55 5.81 -29.46 10.13
N ASP A 56 4.83 -30.38 10.07
CA ASP A 56 4.14 -30.70 8.81
C ASP A 56 3.05 -29.65 8.58
N ALA A 57 3.25 -28.77 7.59
CA ALA A 57 2.26 -27.77 7.18
C ALA A 57 0.91 -28.41 6.88
N ALA A 58 0.95 -29.62 6.32
CA ALA A 58 -0.20 -30.36 5.82
C ALA A 58 -0.92 -31.18 6.92
N ALA A 59 -0.48 -31.07 8.18
CA ALA A 59 -1.09 -31.65 9.37
C ALA A 59 -1.36 -30.62 10.49
N SER A 60 -1.14 -29.33 10.24
CA SER A 60 -1.20 -28.25 11.24
C SER A 60 -2.38 -27.29 11.00
N GLU A 61 -3.02 -26.81 12.07
CA GLU A 61 -4.00 -25.71 11.97
C GLU A 61 -3.27 -24.36 11.87
N ILE A 62 -2.98 -23.93 10.64
CA ILE A 62 -2.22 -22.70 10.38
C ILE A 62 -3.14 -21.48 10.31
N SER A 63 -2.85 -20.47 11.12
CA SER A 63 -3.37 -19.11 10.95
C SER A 63 -2.24 -18.13 10.70
N ILE A 64 -2.43 -17.22 9.74
CA ILE A 64 -1.44 -16.25 9.27
C ILE A 64 -1.98 -14.85 9.58
N ALA A 65 -1.22 -14.07 10.35
CA ALA A 65 -1.48 -12.65 10.52
C ALA A 65 -1.13 -11.91 9.22
N VAL A 66 -2.08 -11.15 8.67
CA VAL A 66 -1.89 -10.29 7.49
C VAL A 66 -2.14 -8.82 7.87
N PRO A 67 -1.40 -7.86 7.29
CA PRO A 67 -1.50 -6.45 7.69
C PRO A 67 -2.90 -5.82 7.58
N ALA A 68 -3.35 -5.16 8.64
CA ALA A 68 -4.70 -4.57 8.74
C ALA A 68 -4.94 -3.36 7.81
N HIS A 69 -3.90 -2.86 7.15
CA HIS A 69 -3.99 -1.81 6.12
C HIS A 69 -4.01 -2.38 4.69
N TRP A 70 -3.83 -3.69 4.50
CA TRP A 70 -3.88 -4.29 3.16
C TRP A 70 -5.28 -4.22 2.57
N LYS A 71 -5.33 -3.96 1.27
CA LYS A 71 -6.58 -3.96 0.51
C LYS A 71 -7.14 -5.39 0.42
N PRO A 72 -8.47 -5.55 0.29
CA PRO A 72 -9.09 -6.86 0.13
C PRO A 72 -8.52 -7.66 -1.05
N SER A 73 -8.09 -6.98 -2.12
CA SER A 73 -7.41 -7.55 -3.29
C SER A 73 -6.06 -8.19 -2.93
N THR A 74 -5.20 -7.51 -2.17
CA THR A 74 -3.92 -8.02 -1.67
C THR A 74 -4.12 -9.25 -0.78
N VAL A 75 -5.07 -9.18 0.15
CA VAL A 75 -5.44 -10.32 1.01
C VAL A 75 -6.00 -11.49 0.18
N GLN A 76 -6.73 -11.22 -0.90
CA GLN A 76 -7.27 -12.23 -1.80
C GLN A 76 -6.18 -12.86 -2.69
N ALA A 77 -5.20 -12.08 -3.17
CA ALA A 77 -4.07 -12.59 -3.95
C ALA A 77 -3.23 -13.59 -3.13
N LEU A 78 -2.86 -13.23 -1.89
CA LEU A 78 -2.19 -14.17 -0.98
C LEU A 78 -3.05 -15.42 -0.69
N ARG A 79 -4.36 -15.23 -0.48
CA ARG A 79 -5.30 -16.35 -0.26
C ARG A 79 -5.34 -17.31 -1.45
N ASP A 80 -5.32 -16.80 -2.68
CA ASP A 80 -5.36 -17.64 -3.88
C ASP A 80 -4.00 -18.29 -4.19
N ALA A 81 -2.88 -17.61 -3.93
CA ALA A 81 -1.55 -18.24 -3.95
C ALA A 81 -1.50 -19.43 -2.96
N LEU A 82 -1.90 -19.22 -1.70
CA LEU A 82 -1.99 -20.28 -0.68
C LEU A 82 -2.92 -21.44 -1.09
N ARG A 83 -3.98 -21.17 -1.85
CA ARG A 83 -4.91 -22.19 -2.40
C ARG A 83 -4.34 -22.97 -3.59
N THR A 84 -3.18 -22.58 -4.12
CA THR A 84 -2.52 -23.29 -5.24
C THR A 84 -1.24 -24.03 -4.83
N HIS A 85 -0.68 -23.73 -3.67
CA HIS A 85 0.58 -24.32 -3.20
C HIS A 85 0.38 -25.67 -2.50
N VAL A 86 1.20 -26.65 -2.85
CA VAL A 86 1.01 -28.05 -2.43
C VAL A 86 1.22 -28.27 -0.93
N GLY A 87 2.09 -27.49 -0.27
CA GLY A 87 2.34 -27.58 1.17
C GLY A 87 1.14 -27.12 2.01
N PHE A 88 0.41 -26.12 1.53
CA PHE A 88 -0.76 -25.54 2.22
C PHE A 88 -2.12 -26.11 1.80
N VAL A 89 -2.17 -26.95 0.76
CA VAL A 89 -3.42 -27.52 0.22
C VAL A 89 -3.49 -29.03 0.49
N ARG A 90 -3.68 -29.39 1.76
CA ARG A 90 -4.09 -30.74 2.18
C ARG A 90 -5.35 -30.65 3.05
N SER A 91 -6.16 -31.71 3.03
CA SER A 91 -7.50 -31.74 3.67
C SER A 91 -8.49 -30.68 3.17
N GLY A 92 -8.18 -29.95 2.09
CA GLY A 92 -9.09 -28.99 1.43
C GLY A 92 -9.25 -27.64 2.12
N MET A 93 -8.52 -27.37 3.21
CA MET A 93 -8.62 -26.14 3.99
C MET A 93 -7.34 -25.32 3.86
N ALA A 94 -7.41 -24.16 3.19
CA ALA A 94 -6.29 -23.23 3.13
C ALA A 94 -6.09 -22.49 4.48
N PRO A 95 -4.87 -22.03 4.80
CA PRO A 95 -4.56 -21.33 6.05
C PRO A 95 -5.48 -20.14 6.35
N ARG A 96 -5.82 -19.97 7.63
CA ARG A 96 -6.73 -18.91 8.08
C ARG A 96 -6.01 -17.57 8.17
N LEU A 97 -6.19 -16.72 7.16
CA LEU A 97 -5.77 -15.32 7.22
C LEU A 97 -6.59 -14.57 8.29
N VAL A 98 -5.90 -13.91 9.22
CA VAL A 98 -6.47 -13.03 10.26
C VAL A 98 -5.77 -11.67 10.21
N SER A 99 -6.44 -10.59 10.63
CA SER A 99 -5.76 -9.31 10.80
C SER A 99 -4.69 -9.40 11.90
N ASP A 100 -3.49 -8.94 11.60
CA ASP A 100 -2.39 -8.69 12.55
C ASP A 100 -2.83 -7.84 13.75
N ALA A 101 -3.71 -6.86 13.57
CA ALA A 101 -4.25 -6.03 14.63
C ALA A 101 -5.15 -6.81 15.58
N ILE A 102 -6.09 -7.60 15.04
CA ILE A 102 -6.97 -8.48 15.83
C ILE A 102 -6.16 -9.57 16.53
N ALA A 103 -5.13 -10.11 15.86
CA ALA A 103 -4.20 -11.05 16.46
C ALA A 103 -3.41 -10.42 17.62
N SER A 104 -2.78 -9.27 17.39
CA SER A 104 -2.02 -8.53 18.40
C SER A 104 -2.85 -8.19 19.64
N LEU A 105 -4.08 -7.69 19.45
CA LEU A 105 -5.01 -7.44 20.56
C LEU A 105 -5.46 -8.74 21.26
N THR A 106 -5.57 -9.85 20.53
CA THR A 106 -5.83 -11.18 21.13
C THR A 106 -4.67 -11.64 22.03
N ALA A 107 -3.41 -11.42 21.61
CA ALA A 107 -2.24 -11.70 22.44
C ALA A 107 -2.20 -10.80 23.68
N VAL A 108 -2.35 -9.48 23.50
CA VAL A 108 -2.29 -8.50 24.60
C VAL A 108 -3.43 -8.71 25.62
N LYS A 109 -4.65 -9.04 25.17
CA LYS A 109 -5.76 -9.42 26.06
C LYS A 109 -5.48 -10.71 26.85
N SER A 110 -4.61 -11.59 26.35
CA SER A 110 -4.19 -12.82 27.03
C SER A 110 -2.95 -12.66 27.93
N GLU A 111 -2.11 -11.64 27.70
CA GLU A 111 -0.86 -11.41 28.45
C GLU A 111 -1.03 -10.37 29.56
N LEU A 112 -1.55 -9.19 29.22
CA LEU A 112 -1.69 -8.04 30.14
C LEU A 112 -3.11 -7.87 30.67
N GLY A 113 -4.09 -8.42 29.95
CA GLY A 113 -5.50 -8.09 30.11
C GLY A 113 -5.85 -6.79 29.38
N LEU A 114 -6.98 -6.78 28.68
CA LEU A 114 -7.64 -5.57 28.20
C LEU A 114 -9.00 -5.45 28.91
N PRO A 115 -9.56 -4.24 29.05
CA PRO A 115 -10.91 -4.08 29.59
C PRO A 115 -11.96 -4.87 28.78
N ASP A 116 -13.12 -5.14 29.39
CA ASP A 116 -14.18 -5.93 28.76
C ASP A 116 -14.93 -5.15 27.65
N GLU A 117 -14.92 -3.81 27.72
CA GLU A 117 -15.56 -2.91 26.77
C GLU A 117 -14.75 -1.62 26.56
N GLY A 118 -15.05 -0.89 25.48
CA GLY A 118 -14.40 0.37 25.12
C GLY A 118 -13.60 0.31 23.81
N ILE A 119 -12.99 1.43 23.44
CA ILE A 119 -12.17 1.54 22.22
C ILE A 119 -10.70 1.55 22.63
N VAL A 120 -9.88 0.76 21.91
CA VAL A 120 -8.42 0.75 22.01
C VAL A 120 -7.83 1.25 20.71
N GLY A 121 -6.83 2.13 20.81
CA GLY A 121 -5.94 2.43 19.69
C GLY A 121 -4.79 1.43 19.67
N LEU A 122 -4.73 0.57 18.66
CA LEU A 122 -3.54 -0.26 18.40
C LEU A 122 -2.59 0.53 17.49
N LEU A 123 -1.33 0.61 17.90
CA LEU A 123 -0.24 1.26 17.15
C LEU A 123 0.86 0.21 16.90
N ASP A 124 1.02 -0.22 15.65
CA ASP A 124 2.05 -1.19 15.24
C ASP A 124 3.24 -0.48 14.60
N PHE A 125 4.40 -0.52 15.27
CA PHE A 125 5.64 0.11 14.82
C PHE A 125 6.47 -0.91 14.04
N GLY A 126 6.06 -1.16 12.79
CA GLY A 126 6.63 -2.13 11.87
C GLY A 126 7.94 -1.71 11.19
N GLY A 127 8.57 -2.68 10.51
CA GLY A 127 9.81 -2.46 9.77
C GLY A 127 9.64 -1.48 8.60
N SER A 128 8.64 -1.70 7.76
CA SER A 128 8.34 -0.93 6.55
C SER A 128 7.40 0.27 6.79
N GLY A 129 6.89 0.48 8.00
CA GLY A 129 6.01 1.60 8.35
C GLY A 129 5.25 1.37 9.63
N THR A 130 4.71 2.44 10.20
CA THR A 130 3.84 2.39 11.38
C THR A 130 2.38 2.30 10.93
N SER A 131 1.57 1.49 11.60
CA SER A 131 0.12 1.37 11.37
C SER A 131 -0.67 1.76 12.63
N ALA A 132 -1.86 2.36 12.46
CA ALA A 132 -2.77 2.65 13.56
C ALA A 132 -4.20 2.19 13.26
N THR A 133 -4.85 1.53 14.21
CA THR A 133 -6.21 0.98 14.08
C THR A 133 -7.00 1.25 15.35
N LEU A 134 -8.23 1.79 15.23
CA LEU A 134 -9.17 1.91 16.35
C LEU A 134 -10.05 0.65 16.41
N VAL A 135 -10.09 -0.01 17.56
CA VAL A 135 -10.78 -1.29 17.73
C VAL A 135 -11.68 -1.26 18.98
N ASN A 136 -12.94 -1.65 18.82
CA ASN A 136 -13.88 -1.87 19.91
C ASN A 136 -13.62 -3.26 20.49
N ILE A 137 -13.20 -3.31 21.77
CA ILE A 137 -12.75 -4.55 22.42
C ILE A 137 -13.90 -5.39 23.03
N ALA A 138 -15.13 -4.89 22.93
CA ALA A 138 -16.33 -5.63 23.30
C ALA A 138 -16.56 -6.79 22.31
N GLY A 139 -16.64 -8.02 22.83
CA GLY A 139 -16.81 -9.22 21.99
C GLY A 139 -15.55 -9.60 21.20
N ASP A 140 -15.69 -9.70 19.88
CA ASP A 140 -14.72 -10.36 18.96
C ASP A 140 -13.73 -9.38 18.28
N PHE A 141 -13.45 -8.22 18.89
CA PHE A 141 -12.61 -7.13 18.34
C PHE A 141 -13.13 -6.53 17.01
N GLU A 142 -14.12 -5.65 17.11
CA GLU A 142 -14.71 -4.94 15.97
C GLU A 142 -13.86 -3.74 15.55
N LEU A 143 -13.56 -3.61 14.24
CA LEU A 143 -12.83 -2.46 13.70
C LEU A 143 -13.73 -1.22 13.69
N VAL A 144 -13.32 -0.15 14.37
CA VAL A 144 -14.02 1.15 14.42
C VAL A 144 -13.54 2.08 13.30
N SER A 145 -12.36 1.82 12.74
CA SER A 145 -11.73 2.60 11.69
C SER A 145 -11.18 1.73 10.57
N ALA A 146 -10.91 2.34 9.41
CA ALA A 146 -9.85 1.84 8.54
C ALA A 146 -8.49 1.89 9.28
N THR A 147 -7.51 1.10 8.85
CA THR A 147 -6.15 1.19 9.39
C THR A 147 -5.38 2.29 8.68
N MET A 148 -4.93 3.29 9.42
CA MET A 148 -4.04 4.32 8.91
C MET A 148 -2.63 3.74 8.77
N ARG A 149 -2.00 3.88 7.60
CA ARG A 149 -0.56 3.58 7.40
C ARG A 149 0.20 4.92 7.42
N TYR A 150 1.34 4.95 8.10
CA TYR A 150 2.24 6.09 8.19
C TYR A 150 3.67 5.61 7.90
N THR A 151 4.15 5.86 6.68
CA THR A 151 5.42 5.34 6.17
C THR A 151 6.64 6.12 6.65
N ALA A 152 6.48 7.41 6.96
CA ALA A 152 7.56 8.30 7.42
C ALA A 152 8.08 8.02 8.84
N LEU A 153 7.48 7.06 9.56
CA LEU A 153 8.06 6.42 10.74
C LEU A 153 8.06 4.91 10.51
N SER A 154 9.24 4.32 10.36
CA SER A 154 9.43 2.90 10.09
C SER A 154 10.79 2.43 10.60
N GLY A 155 10.94 1.13 10.86
CA GLY A 155 12.24 0.54 11.16
C GLY A 155 13.29 0.81 10.05
N ASP A 156 12.88 0.75 8.78
CA ASP A 156 13.72 0.94 7.59
C ASP A 156 14.18 2.40 7.38
N GLU A 157 13.35 3.39 7.73
CA GLU A 157 13.72 4.81 7.70
C GLU A 157 14.73 5.13 8.80
N ILE A 158 14.56 4.57 10.01
CA ILE A 158 15.50 4.76 11.12
C ILE A 158 16.86 4.13 10.78
N ASP A 159 16.88 2.94 10.15
CA ASP A 159 18.10 2.31 9.67
C ASP A 159 18.79 3.13 8.57
N GLN A 160 18.01 3.82 7.74
CA GLN A 160 18.53 4.71 6.71
C GLN A 160 19.14 6.00 7.29
N GLU A 161 18.52 6.63 8.28
CA GLU A 161 19.09 7.82 8.94
C GLU A 161 20.37 7.48 9.71
N LEU A 162 20.40 6.36 10.43
CA LEU A 162 21.62 5.84 11.06
C LEU A 162 22.71 5.53 10.03
N GLN A 163 22.35 4.94 8.88
CA GLN A 163 23.26 4.66 7.78
C GLN A 163 23.82 5.95 7.15
N LEU A 164 23.00 6.98 6.97
CA LEU A 164 23.43 8.29 6.46
C LEU A 164 24.43 8.94 7.44
N ARG A 165 24.09 9.02 8.74
CA ARG A 165 24.98 9.53 9.79
C ARG A 165 26.30 8.75 9.86
N ALA A 166 26.25 7.42 9.80
CA ALA A 166 27.45 6.58 9.78
C ALA A 166 28.30 6.79 8.52
N PHE A 167 27.67 7.06 7.36
CA PHE A 167 28.39 7.36 6.13
C PHE A 167 29.01 8.78 6.13
N GLU A 168 28.38 9.76 6.77
CA GLU A 168 28.96 11.08 6.95
C GLU A 168 30.22 11.03 7.82
N GLU A 169 30.14 10.42 9.01
CA GLU A 169 31.28 10.29 9.94
C GLU A 169 32.41 9.37 9.41
N LEU A 170 32.07 8.18 8.88
CA LEU A 170 33.06 7.15 8.52
C LEU A 170 33.44 7.14 7.04
N GLY A 171 32.59 7.64 6.15
CA GLY A 171 32.79 7.63 4.70
C GLY A 171 33.78 8.69 4.21
N HIS A 172 34.09 9.71 5.03
CA HIS A 172 35.06 10.75 4.70
C HIS A 172 36.46 10.18 4.37
N GLY A 173 36.88 10.32 3.12
CA GLY A 173 38.16 9.78 2.64
C GLY A 173 38.20 8.24 2.53
N SER A 174 37.05 7.56 2.46
CA SER A 174 36.95 6.13 2.14
C SER A 174 37.33 5.81 0.70
N GLY A 175 37.10 6.75 -0.23
CA GLY A 175 37.27 6.52 -1.67
C GLY A 175 36.19 5.64 -2.30
N LEU A 176 35.08 5.40 -1.58
CA LEU A 176 33.96 4.59 -2.05
C LEU A 176 33.29 5.17 -3.30
N ASP A 177 32.97 4.27 -4.24
CA ASP A 177 32.01 4.50 -5.32
C ASP A 177 30.72 3.72 -5.02
N PRO A 178 29.63 4.40 -4.60
CA PRO A 178 28.33 3.76 -4.37
C PRO A 178 27.71 3.12 -5.62
N GLY A 179 28.15 3.50 -6.83
CA GLY A 179 27.71 2.89 -8.09
C GLY A 179 28.43 1.57 -8.42
N SER A 180 29.50 1.23 -7.69
CA SER A 180 30.25 -0.01 -7.89
C SER A 180 29.59 -1.18 -7.15
N THR A 181 29.68 -2.40 -7.70
CA THR A 181 29.14 -3.62 -7.06
C THR A 181 29.73 -3.87 -5.67
N ALA A 182 30.99 -3.49 -5.44
CA ALA A 182 31.62 -3.57 -4.12
C ALA A 182 31.06 -2.52 -3.15
N GLY A 183 30.82 -1.29 -3.61
CA GLY A 183 30.16 -0.25 -2.82
C GLY A 183 28.72 -0.60 -2.43
N VAL A 184 27.95 -1.20 -3.35
CA VAL A 184 26.60 -1.72 -3.06
C VAL A 184 26.64 -2.81 -1.99
N GLY A 185 27.64 -3.70 -2.02
CA GLY A 185 27.86 -4.71 -0.96
C GLY A 185 28.14 -4.08 0.40
N GLN A 186 29.13 -3.19 0.48
CA GLN A 186 29.54 -2.52 1.73
C GLN A 186 28.44 -1.60 2.30
N LEU A 187 27.59 -1.02 1.46
CA LEU A 187 26.38 -0.30 1.89
C LEU A 187 25.27 -1.25 2.38
N GLY A 188 25.17 -2.46 1.83
CA GLY A 188 24.28 -3.50 2.38
C GLY A 188 24.71 -3.93 3.78
N GLU A 189 25.99 -4.24 3.97
CA GLU A 189 26.59 -4.61 5.26
C GLU A 189 26.43 -3.48 6.29
N LEU A 190 26.73 -2.23 5.91
CA LEU A 190 26.53 -1.06 6.79
C LEU A 190 25.07 -0.93 7.24
N ARG A 191 24.07 -1.20 6.38
CA ARG A 191 22.65 -1.12 6.75
C ARG A 191 22.28 -2.18 7.80
N GLU A 192 22.75 -3.42 7.66
CA GLU A 192 22.51 -4.47 8.67
C GLU A 192 23.19 -4.12 10.01
N GLN A 193 24.39 -3.53 9.98
CA GLN A 193 25.07 -3.07 11.20
C GLN A 193 24.36 -1.89 11.87
N CYS A 194 23.77 -0.97 11.10
CA CYS A 194 22.91 0.10 11.62
C CYS A 194 21.62 -0.47 12.23
N ARG A 195 20.99 -1.45 11.58
CA ARG A 195 19.81 -2.17 12.10
C ARG A 195 20.12 -2.88 13.43
N ALA A 196 21.20 -3.64 13.46
CA ALA A 196 21.66 -4.30 14.68
C ALA A 196 22.00 -3.30 15.79
N ALA A 197 22.47 -2.09 15.46
CA ALA A 197 22.73 -1.03 16.43
C ALA A 197 21.42 -0.41 16.98
N LYS A 198 20.45 -0.08 16.12
CA LYS A 198 19.10 0.36 16.51
C LYS A 198 18.41 -0.64 17.46
N GLU A 199 18.48 -1.91 17.12
CA GLU A 199 17.91 -3.00 17.93
C GLU A 199 18.62 -3.12 19.29
N ARG A 200 19.96 -2.97 19.35
CA ARG A 200 20.73 -2.89 20.61
C ARG A 200 20.38 -1.67 21.45
N LEU A 201 20.30 -0.48 20.85
CA LEU A 201 19.98 0.80 21.52
C LEU A 201 18.55 0.89 22.07
N SER A 202 17.69 -0.08 21.75
CA SER A 202 16.40 -0.26 22.42
C SER A 202 16.54 -0.88 23.84
N VAL A 203 17.76 -1.25 24.26
CA VAL A 203 18.09 -1.85 25.56
C VAL A 203 19.36 -1.23 26.16
N ASP A 204 20.41 -1.07 25.36
CA ASP A 204 21.72 -0.53 25.76
C ASP A 204 21.80 0.99 25.58
N MET A 205 22.59 1.66 26.44
CA MET A 205 22.77 3.12 26.40
C MET A 205 23.70 3.61 25.27
N ALA A 206 24.59 2.74 24.78
CA ALA A 206 25.51 3.01 23.69
C ALA A 206 25.96 1.71 23.03
N THR A 207 26.28 1.76 21.74
CA THR A 207 26.78 0.61 20.99
C THR A 207 27.60 1.04 19.77
N ASP A 208 28.48 0.15 19.28
CA ASP A 208 29.30 0.43 18.11
C ASP A 208 28.67 -0.12 16.82
N ILE A 209 28.68 0.72 15.78
CA ILE A 209 28.50 0.35 14.37
C ILE A 209 29.91 0.13 13.80
N VAL A 210 30.22 -1.09 13.38
CA VAL A 210 31.52 -1.45 12.78
C VAL A 210 31.29 -1.80 11.31
N ALA A 211 32.08 -1.23 10.40
CA ALA A 211 31.95 -1.43 8.96
C ALA A 211 33.31 -1.44 8.25
N GLU A 212 33.41 -2.09 7.09
CA GLU A 212 34.55 -1.93 6.18
C GLU A 212 34.14 -1.04 4.99
N LEU A 213 34.76 0.14 4.90
CA LEU A 213 34.45 1.16 3.89
C LEU A 213 35.68 1.44 3.04
N GLY A 214 35.66 1.01 1.78
CA GLY A 214 36.78 1.23 0.85
C GLY A 214 38.07 0.48 1.22
N GLY A 215 37.96 -0.68 1.86
CA GLY A 215 39.11 -1.46 2.35
C GLY A 215 39.70 -0.97 3.68
N ARG A 216 38.95 -0.13 4.41
CA ARG A 216 39.30 0.37 5.75
C ARG A 216 38.23 -0.07 6.75
N SER A 217 38.62 -0.79 7.80
CA SER A 217 37.75 -1.00 8.95
C SER A 217 37.58 0.32 9.71
N CYS A 218 36.33 0.67 10.00
CA CYS A 218 35.88 1.89 10.65
C CYS A 218 34.84 1.55 11.73
N SER A 219 34.75 2.38 12.76
CA SER A 219 33.78 2.19 13.87
C SER A 219 33.21 3.53 14.32
N LEU A 220 31.88 3.62 14.46
CA LEU A 220 31.16 4.74 15.06
C LEU A 220 30.42 4.26 16.30
N THR A 221 30.73 4.83 17.46
CA THR A 221 29.92 4.66 18.66
C THR A 221 28.68 5.56 18.55
N VAL A 222 27.50 4.99 18.76
CA VAL A 222 26.21 5.70 18.83
C VAL A 222 25.56 5.46 20.19
N THR A 223 24.85 6.46 20.71
CA THR A 223 24.15 6.42 22.00
C THR A 223 22.63 6.26 21.86
N GLN A 224 21.92 6.06 22.97
CA GLN A 224 20.45 6.10 22.98
C GLN A 224 19.96 7.52 22.62
N ASP A 225 20.53 8.56 23.21
CA ASP A 225 20.25 9.97 22.91
C ASP A 225 20.38 10.27 21.40
N ASP A 226 21.41 9.71 20.74
CA ASP A 226 21.62 9.83 19.29
C ASP A 226 20.50 9.19 18.45
N LEU A 227 19.93 8.07 18.90
CA LEU A 227 18.78 7.43 18.27
C LEU A 227 17.51 8.24 18.53
N GLU A 228 17.34 8.75 19.74
CA GLU A 228 16.16 9.53 20.13
C GLU A 228 16.05 10.85 19.36
N GLU A 229 17.16 11.56 19.12
CA GLU A 229 17.19 12.75 18.27
C GLU A 229 16.73 12.45 16.83
N LEU A 230 17.19 11.35 16.23
CA LEU A 230 16.83 10.95 14.86
C LEU A 230 15.33 10.58 14.70
N ILE A 231 14.68 10.08 15.74
CA ILE A 231 13.29 9.60 15.65
C ILE A 231 12.25 10.58 16.21
N GLN A 232 12.64 11.55 17.06
CA GLN A 232 11.70 12.38 17.81
C GLN A 232 10.70 13.13 16.91
N ASP A 233 11.16 13.72 15.81
CA ASP A 233 10.32 14.50 14.90
C ASP A 233 9.39 13.60 14.08
N ARG A 234 9.89 12.47 13.58
CA ARG A 234 9.11 11.44 12.85
C ARG A 234 8.02 10.83 13.74
N LEU A 235 8.36 10.54 15.00
CA LEU A 235 7.41 10.06 16.04
C LEU A 235 6.38 11.14 16.41
N THR A 236 6.78 12.41 16.47
CA THR A 236 5.86 13.52 16.73
C THR A 236 4.89 13.73 15.55
N GLY A 237 5.36 13.57 14.31
CA GLY A 237 4.51 13.56 13.11
C GLY A 237 3.48 12.43 13.11
N PHE A 238 3.89 11.22 13.51
CA PHE A 238 2.97 10.09 13.68
C PHE A 238 1.91 10.35 14.77
N ILE A 239 2.31 10.92 15.91
CA ILE A 239 1.39 11.27 17.00
C ILE A 239 0.31 12.27 16.52
N TYR A 240 0.67 13.30 15.74
CA TYR A 240 -0.33 14.21 15.17
C TYR A 240 -1.20 13.54 14.10
N ALA A 241 -0.67 12.63 13.27
CA ALA A 241 -1.48 11.86 12.34
C ALA A 241 -2.53 10.97 13.07
N PHE A 242 -2.18 10.47 14.26
CA PHE A 242 -3.11 9.73 15.13
C PHE A 242 -4.10 10.65 15.87
N ASP A 243 -3.71 11.88 16.25
CA ASP A 243 -4.65 12.91 16.72
C ASP A 243 -5.73 13.19 15.65
N ASP A 244 -5.32 13.42 14.39
CA ASP A 244 -6.22 13.64 13.27
C ASP A 244 -7.10 12.41 12.99
N MET A 245 -6.56 11.19 13.13
CA MET A 245 -7.33 9.95 13.03
C MET A 245 -8.42 9.87 14.11
N LEU A 246 -8.10 10.18 15.37
CA LEU A 246 -9.08 10.23 16.46
C LEU A 246 -10.16 11.28 16.17
N VAL A 247 -9.79 12.48 15.70
CA VAL A 247 -10.74 13.53 15.30
C VAL A 247 -11.67 13.08 14.18
N ARG A 248 -11.17 12.39 13.14
CA ARG A 248 -12.00 11.83 12.04
C ARG A 248 -13.10 10.91 12.56
N TYR A 249 -12.77 10.00 13.48
CA TYR A 249 -13.75 9.07 14.09
C TYR A 249 -14.46 9.64 15.33
N ARG A 250 -14.37 10.97 15.55
CA ARG A 250 -15.03 11.71 16.66
C ARG A 250 -14.65 11.19 18.04
N LYS A 251 -13.34 11.03 18.26
CA LYS A 251 -12.68 10.58 19.49
C LYS A 251 -11.58 11.53 19.94
N SER A 252 -11.14 11.34 21.16
CA SER A 252 -9.96 11.89 21.80
C SER A 252 -9.20 10.79 22.54
N TRP A 253 -7.97 11.05 22.99
CA TRP A 253 -7.21 10.13 23.85
C TRP A 253 -7.96 9.73 25.12
N SER A 254 -8.78 10.63 25.67
CA SER A 254 -9.65 10.36 26.82
C SER A 254 -10.86 9.47 26.53
N ASP A 255 -11.19 9.21 25.26
CA ASP A 255 -12.22 8.25 24.85
C ASP A 255 -11.65 6.84 24.61
N LEU A 256 -10.32 6.68 24.66
CA LEU A 256 -9.64 5.39 24.54
C LEU A 256 -9.49 4.74 25.93
N ALA A 257 -9.90 3.49 26.05
CA ALA A 257 -9.74 2.69 27.26
C ALA A 257 -8.27 2.33 27.52
N ALA A 258 -7.51 2.11 26.43
CA ALA A 258 -6.05 1.98 26.42
C ALA A 258 -5.50 2.30 25.02
N VAL A 259 -4.20 2.52 24.94
CA VAL A 259 -3.43 2.48 23.68
C VAL A 259 -2.45 1.31 23.77
N VAL A 260 -2.49 0.41 22.80
CA VAL A 260 -1.65 -0.79 22.75
C VAL A 260 -0.56 -0.58 21.71
N THR A 261 0.70 -0.85 22.06
CA THR A 261 1.82 -0.71 21.12
C THR A 261 2.43 -2.08 20.80
N VAL A 262 2.64 -2.35 19.51
CA VAL A 262 3.21 -3.62 19.01
C VAL A 262 4.23 -3.36 17.89
N GLY A 263 4.79 -4.43 17.34
CA GLY A 263 5.85 -4.35 16.33
C GLY A 263 7.25 -4.25 16.95
N GLY A 264 8.27 -4.14 16.10
CA GLY A 264 9.66 -4.03 16.53
C GLY A 264 9.95 -2.69 17.22
N GLY A 265 9.47 -1.58 16.64
CA GLY A 265 9.73 -0.23 17.13
C GLY A 265 9.10 0.08 18.50
N ALA A 266 8.08 -0.67 18.93
CA ALA A 266 7.49 -0.53 20.26
C ALA A 266 8.45 -0.94 21.41
N ARG A 267 9.62 -1.53 21.10
CA ARG A 267 10.70 -1.71 22.08
C ARG A 267 11.48 -0.44 22.39
N ILE A 268 11.44 0.59 21.55
CA ILE A 268 12.22 1.82 21.73
C ILE A 268 11.61 2.64 22.89
N PRO A 269 12.35 2.96 23.97
CA PRO A 269 11.80 3.60 25.17
C PRO A 269 11.03 4.91 24.89
N LEU A 270 11.60 5.79 24.07
CA LEU A 270 10.99 7.07 23.67
C LEU A 270 9.56 6.91 23.09
N VAL A 271 9.26 5.81 22.38
CA VAL A 271 7.92 5.58 21.83
C VAL A 271 6.88 5.51 22.96
N THR A 272 7.15 4.71 23.99
CA THR A 272 6.25 4.58 25.14
C THR A 272 6.20 5.88 25.96
N GLU A 273 7.33 6.58 26.11
CA GLU A 273 7.38 7.85 26.87
C GLU A 273 6.58 8.96 26.18
N ARG A 274 6.81 9.21 24.89
CA ARG A 274 6.13 10.28 24.11
C ARG A 274 4.62 10.06 24.05
N LEU A 275 4.18 8.81 23.81
CA LEU A 275 2.76 8.45 23.83
C LEU A 275 2.12 8.69 25.21
N SER A 276 2.81 8.29 26.29
CA SER A 276 2.35 8.49 27.67
C SER A 276 2.22 9.97 28.03
N MET A 277 3.20 10.80 27.64
CA MET A 277 3.21 12.24 27.90
C MET A 277 2.11 12.99 27.12
N HIS A 278 1.88 12.62 25.86
CA HIS A 278 0.91 13.27 24.99
C HIS A 278 -0.54 12.90 25.35
N GLY A 279 -0.86 11.61 25.32
CA GLY A 279 -2.24 11.14 25.48
C GLY A 279 -2.74 11.08 26.92
N ARG A 280 -1.86 10.76 27.88
CA ARG A 280 -2.21 10.43 29.29
C ARG A 280 -3.15 9.23 29.46
N THR A 281 -3.40 8.49 28.38
CA THR A 281 -4.10 7.21 28.33
C THR A 281 -3.15 6.08 28.78
N PRO A 282 -3.64 4.97 29.37
CA PRO A 282 -2.80 3.80 29.65
C PRO A 282 -2.15 3.26 28.37
N ILE A 283 -0.81 3.25 28.33
CA ILE A 283 -0.04 2.62 27.25
C ILE A 283 0.26 1.17 27.67
N LEU A 284 -0.05 0.21 26.80
CA LEU A 284 0.09 -1.23 27.05
C LEU A 284 0.99 -1.87 25.99
N THR A 285 2.21 -2.22 26.39
CA THR A 285 3.20 -2.90 25.54
C THR A 285 3.40 -4.32 26.07
N PRO A 286 3.12 -5.39 25.29
CA PRO A 286 3.44 -6.76 25.71
C PRO A 286 4.96 -6.96 25.82
N SER A 287 5.40 -8.00 26.53
CA SER A 287 6.84 -8.30 26.72
C SER A 287 7.59 -8.56 25.40
N GLN A 288 6.87 -9.02 24.37
CA GLN A 288 7.40 -9.37 23.05
C GLN A 288 6.56 -8.73 21.93
N PRO A 289 6.60 -7.39 21.75
CA PRO A 289 5.72 -6.68 20.83
C PRO A 289 5.95 -7.05 19.36
N ALA A 290 7.19 -7.40 19.00
CA ALA A 290 7.56 -7.90 17.68
C ALA A 290 6.92 -9.27 17.33
N PHE A 291 6.43 -10.02 18.32
CA PHE A 291 5.78 -11.33 18.12
C PHE A 291 4.28 -11.33 18.43
N ALA A 292 3.71 -10.20 18.86
CA ALA A 292 2.31 -10.11 19.30
C ALA A 292 1.30 -10.64 18.26
N ALA A 293 1.48 -10.31 16.98
CA ALA A 293 0.64 -10.81 15.89
C ALA A 293 0.77 -12.34 15.69
N ALA A 294 1.97 -12.91 15.85
CA ALA A 294 2.19 -14.36 15.72
C ALA A 294 1.62 -15.15 16.91
N CYS A 295 1.87 -14.69 18.13
CA CYS A 295 1.25 -15.23 19.35
C CYS A 295 -0.29 -15.14 19.28
N GLY A 296 -0.80 -14.02 18.75
CA GLY A 296 -2.22 -13.81 18.50
C GLY A 296 -2.82 -14.79 17.50
N ALA A 297 -2.15 -15.01 16.36
CA ALA A 297 -2.59 -15.97 15.35
C ALA A 297 -2.63 -17.40 15.89
N LEU A 298 -1.69 -17.80 16.75
CA LEU A 298 -1.69 -19.09 17.44
C LEU A 298 -2.88 -19.23 18.42
N ILE A 299 -3.20 -18.18 19.18
CA ILE A 299 -4.37 -18.15 20.07
C ILE A 299 -5.68 -18.16 19.25
N LEU A 300 -5.70 -17.55 18.06
CA LEU A 300 -6.87 -17.56 17.17
C LEU A 300 -7.06 -18.91 16.47
N ALA A 301 -5.98 -19.59 16.07
CA ALA A 301 -6.03 -20.94 15.50
C ALA A 301 -6.63 -21.95 16.48
N SER A 302 -6.08 -22.03 17.70
CA SER A 302 -6.50 -22.96 18.76
C SER A 302 -7.92 -22.77 19.31
N ARG A 303 -8.67 -21.77 18.84
CA ARG A 303 -10.11 -21.58 19.10
C ARG A 303 -11.03 -22.29 18.10
N GLY A 304 -10.49 -22.87 17.04
CA GLY A 304 -11.26 -23.66 16.06
C GLY A 304 -12.22 -22.86 15.17
N GLY A 305 -13.03 -23.59 14.39
CA GLY A 305 -13.82 -23.05 13.28
C GLY A 305 -15.02 -22.16 13.65
N GLU A 306 -15.39 -22.04 14.93
CA GLU A 306 -16.59 -21.29 15.34
C GLU A 306 -16.47 -19.77 15.09
N LEU A 307 -15.23 -19.26 14.93
CA LEU A 307 -14.94 -17.88 14.54
C LEU A 307 -14.80 -17.65 13.01
N ASP A 308 -14.90 -18.70 12.19
CA ASP A 308 -14.60 -18.64 10.75
C ASP A 308 -15.68 -17.90 9.94
N LEU A 309 -16.92 -17.87 10.43
CA LEU A 309 -17.98 -17.00 9.88
C LEU A 309 -17.78 -15.52 10.25
N ARG A 310 -17.18 -15.23 11.42
CA ARG A 310 -17.01 -13.86 11.94
C ARG A 310 -15.71 -13.18 11.48
N THR A 311 -14.64 -13.95 11.32
CA THR A 311 -13.39 -13.45 10.72
C THR A 311 -13.63 -13.03 9.25
N ARG A 312 -14.55 -13.70 8.55
CA ARG A 312 -14.99 -13.29 7.21
C ARG A 312 -15.77 -11.98 7.20
N THR A 313 -16.52 -11.63 8.25
CA THR A 313 -17.21 -10.33 8.31
C THR A 313 -16.30 -9.18 8.72
N SER A 314 -15.25 -9.37 9.52
CA SER A 314 -14.27 -8.29 9.76
C SER A 314 -13.36 -8.04 8.53
N ILE A 315 -12.98 -9.08 7.78
CA ILE A 315 -12.34 -8.93 6.46
C ILE A 315 -13.35 -8.37 5.42
N GLY A 316 -14.63 -8.70 5.54
CA GLY A 316 -15.70 -8.09 4.74
C GLY A 316 -15.91 -6.60 5.04
N LEU A 317 -15.73 -6.18 6.29
CA LEU A 317 -15.84 -4.78 6.71
C LEU A 317 -14.70 -3.94 6.12
N LEU A 318 -13.47 -4.48 6.08
CA LEU A 318 -12.34 -3.90 5.33
C LEU A 318 -12.68 -3.72 3.84
N ALA A 319 -13.43 -4.66 3.23
CA ALA A 319 -13.89 -4.51 1.85
C ALA A 319 -14.99 -3.45 1.66
N THR A 320 -15.86 -3.23 2.66
CA THR A 320 -16.81 -2.10 2.62
C THR A 320 -16.13 -0.74 2.87
N ALA A 321 -15.03 -0.70 3.64
CA ALA A 321 -14.23 0.51 3.83
C ALA A 321 -13.41 0.87 2.58
N ASP A 322 -12.84 -0.11 1.88
CA ASP A 322 -12.18 0.08 0.58
C ASP A 322 -13.17 0.56 -0.50
N ALA A 323 -14.42 0.04 -0.48
CA ALA A 323 -15.52 0.55 -1.32
C ALA A 323 -15.98 1.97 -0.97
N ALA A 324 -15.69 2.46 0.24
CA ALA A 324 -15.89 3.85 0.66
C ALA A 324 -14.64 4.73 0.44
N GLY A 325 -13.51 4.15 0.02
CA GLY A 325 -12.25 4.84 -0.26
C GLY A 325 -11.39 5.19 0.96
N ASP A 326 -11.70 4.66 2.16
CA ASP A 326 -11.15 5.14 3.44
C ASP A 326 -9.72 4.65 3.78
N VAL A 327 -9.00 4.07 2.80
CA VAL A 327 -7.57 3.70 2.95
C VAL A 327 -6.69 4.92 2.67
N VAL A 328 -6.59 5.80 3.66
CA VAL A 328 -5.82 7.05 3.55
C VAL A 328 -4.32 6.79 3.75
N ASP A 329 -3.58 6.70 2.65
CA ASP A 329 -2.12 6.71 2.63
C ASP A 329 -1.60 8.15 2.85
N LEU A 330 -1.22 8.48 4.08
CA LEU A 330 -0.78 9.82 4.47
C LEU A 330 0.71 10.01 4.20
N GLY A 331 1.04 10.29 2.94
CA GLY A 331 2.30 10.92 2.57
C GLY A 331 2.50 12.24 3.33
N ALA A 332 3.75 12.51 3.74
CA ALA A 332 4.05 13.65 4.62
C ALA A 332 3.95 15.01 3.90
N GLY A 333 2.73 15.56 3.85
CA GLY A 333 2.46 16.95 3.48
C GLY A 333 1.47 17.16 2.35
N ASP A 334 0.18 16.98 2.62
CA ASP A 334 -0.86 17.89 2.12
C ASP A 334 -2.12 17.81 3.00
N VAL A 335 -2.65 18.97 3.43
CA VAL A 335 -3.86 19.06 4.25
C VAL A 335 -5.00 19.62 3.40
N LEU A 336 -5.95 18.76 3.03
CA LEU A 336 -7.16 19.16 2.32
C LEU A 336 -8.42 18.92 3.15
N VAL A 337 -9.23 19.97 3.25
CA VAL A 337 -10.58 19.95 3.82
C VAL A 337 -11.52 19.31 2.81
N ILE A 338 -12.44 18.46 3.28
CA ILE A 338 -13.52 17.87 2.47
C ILE A 338 -14.85 18.45 2.95
N ASP A 339 -15.68 18.92 2.02
CA ASP A 339 -17.02 19.46 2.29
C ASP A 339 -18.07 18.33 2.45
N ASP A 340 -19.01 18.54 3.37
CA ASP A 340 -19.98 17.56 3.88
C ASP A 340 -21.29 17.54 3.05
N GLU A 341 -21.25 17.10 1.79
CA GLU A 341 -22.46 17.08 0.92
C GLU A 341 -22.54 15.91 -0.09
N ALA A 342 -21.97 14.74 0.24
CA ALA A 342 -21.87 13.58 -0.68
C ALA A 342 -22.45 12.26 -0.13
N LEU A 343 -23.61 12.30 0.55
CA LEU A 343 -24.21 11.13 1.22
C LEU A 343 -25.71 10.91 0.87
N THR A 344 -26.01 10.79 -0.43
CA THR A 344 -27.32 10.33 -0.92
C THR A 344 -27.19 9.42 -2.15
N ASP A 345 -28.11 8.44 -2.23
CA ASP A 345 -28.50 7.65 -3.41
C ASP A 345 -27.44 6.80 -4.14
N ARG A 346 -27.35 5.53 -3.74
CA ARG A 346 -27.36 4.43 -4.73
C ARG A 346 -28.12 3.21 -4.22
N GLU A 347 -29.11 2.77 -5.00
CA GLU A 347 -30.08 1.74 -4.60
C GLU A 347 -29.63 0.28 -4.85
N LEU A 348 -30.40 -0.63 -4.24
CA LEU A 348 -30.36 -2.09 -4.34
C LEU A 348 -30.39 -2.63 -5.78
N ALA A 349 -29.63 -3.68 -6.08
CA ALA A 349 -29.70 -4.37 -7.38
C ALA A 349 -29.23 -5.85 -7.36
N TRP A 350 -30.12 -6.77 -6.94
CA TRP A 350 -30.10 -8.23 -7.22
C TRP A 350 -28.92 -9.04 -6.60
N SER A 351 -29.03 -10.36 -6.33
CA SER A 351 -30.12 -11.31 -6.60
C SER A 351 -30.43 -12.22 -5.40
N GLN A 352 -31.71 -12.41 -5.08
CA GLN A 352 -32.19 -13.62 -4.40
C GLN A 352 -32.42 -14.72 -5.44
N THR A 353 -32.12 -15.97 -5.07
CA THR A 353 -32.72 -17.19 -5.63
C THR A 353 -32.84 -18.22 -4.52
N ASP A 354 -34.06 -18.63 -4.19
CA ASP A 354 -34.31 -19.63 -3.13
C ASP A 354 -33.92 -21.06 -3.56
N ASP A 355 -33.52 -21.87 -2.59
CA ASP A 355 -33.15 -23.29 -2.74
C ASP A 355 -34.36 -24.23 -2.67
N PRO A 356 -34.43 -25.25 -3.56
CA PRO A 356 -35.32 -26.39 -3.38
C PRO A 356 -34.62 -27.77 -3.51
N GLY A 357 -33.95 -28.22 -2.45
CA GLY A 357 -34.22 -29.54 -1.86
C GLY A 357 -33.55 -30.82 -2.42
N ASP A 358 -32.72 -31.42 -1.57
CA ASP A 358 -32.45 -32.88 -1.40
C ASP A 358 -32.13 -33.73 -2.65
N LEU A 359 -30.88 -33.62 -3.13
CA LEU A 359 -30.23 -34.64 -3.97
C LEU A 359 -28.99 -35.23 -3.28
N ARG A 360 -29.21 -36.22 -2.41
CA ARG A 360 -28.14 -37.06 -1.83
C ARG A 360 -27.45 -37.92 -2.90
N MET A 361 -26.35 -37.43 -3.48
CA MET A 361 -25.47 -38.27 -4.29
C MET A 361 -24.68 -39.26 -3.41
N ARG A 362 -24.98 -40.55 -3.58
CA ARG A 362 -24.38 -41.65 -2.83
C ARG A 362 -23.12 -42.15 -3.55
N PHE A 363 -21.95 -41.66 -3.16
CA PHE A 363 -20.69 -42.18 -3.68
C PHE A 363 -20.52 -43.66 -3.32
N GLY A 364 -20.16 -44.47 -4.33
CA GLY A 364 -19.83 -45.89 -4.14
C GLY A 364 -18.40 -46.04 -3.62
N GLY A 365 -18.18 -47.01 -2.75
CA GLY A 365 -16.83 -47.40 -2.33
C GLY A 365 -16.23 -48.41 -3.29
N GLU A 366 -15.18 -48.01 -4.00
CA GLU A 366 -14.22 -48.93 -4.62
C GLU A 366 -13.13 -49.26 -3.57
N THR A 367 -12.71 -50.52 -3.49
CA THR A 367 -11.74 -50.99 -2.50
C THR A 367 -10.31 -50.68 -2.93
N TYR A 368 -9.52 -50.05 -2.06
CA TYR A 368 -8.07 -50.00 -2.22
C TYR A 368 -7.47 -51.38 -1.92
N ASP A 369 -6.65 -51.86 -2.84
CA ASP A 369 -5.96 -53.16 -2.76
C ASP A 369 -4.51 -52.91 -2.30
N GLU A 370 -4.17 -53.30 -1.07
CA GLU A 370 -2.81 -53.20 -0.53
C GLU A 370 -2.04 -54.52 -0.73
N ASP A 371 -1.28 -54.63 -1.82
CA ASP A 371 -0.01 -55.38 -1.82
C ASP A 371 0.84 -55.07 -3.08
N GLY A 372 2.01 -54.45 -2.90
CA GLY A 372 2.89 -54.08 -4.03
C GLY A 372 4.17 -53.34 -3.61
N PRO A 373 5.35 -53.98 -3.64
CA PRO A 373 6.55 -53.41 -3.01
C PRO A 373 7.36 -52.45 -3.90
N ALA A 374 7.75 -51.33 -3.29
CA ALA A 374 8.87 -50.44 -3.64
C ALA A 374 8.85 -49.64 -4.97
N GLY A 375 9.26 -48.37 -4.88
CA GLY A 375 10.10 -47.78 -5.94
C GLY A 375 9.60 -46.54 -6.70
N TRP A 376 8.53 -45.85 -6.29
CA TRP A 376 8.07 -44.62 -6.97
C TRP A 376 8.43 -43.35 -6.21
N SER A 377 9.73 -43.08 -6.08
CA SER A 377 10.21 -41.73 -5.73
C SER A 377 10.07 -40.80 -6.93
N MET A 378 8.96 -40.06 -6.99
CA MET A 378 8.73 -39.05 -8.02
C MET A 378 9.64 -37.85 -7.79
N ARG A 379 10.91 -37.99 -8.21
CA ARG A 379 11.93 -36.94 -8.15
C ARG A 379 11.44 -35.69 -8.87
N LEU A 380 11.76 -34.55 -8.26
CA LEU A 380 11.56 -33.22 -8.83
C LEU A 380 12.02 -33.17 -10.29
N ASN A 381 11.25 -32.48 -11.15
CA ASN A 381 11.66 -32.18 -12.53
C ASN A 381 12.82 -31.16 -12.50
N VAL A 382 14.05 -31.65 -12.28
CA VAL A 382 15.27 -30.90 -12.53
C VAL A 382 15.28 -30.52 -14.02
N ILE A 383 15.23 -29.22 -14.31
CA ILE A 383 15.24 -28.70 -15.67
C ILE A 383 16.66 -28.86 -16.23
N ASP A 384 16.87 -29.93 -16.99
CA ASP A 384 18.11 -30.22 -17.73
C ASP A 384 18.46 -28.98 -18.59
N PRO A 385 19.66 -28.35 -18.43
CA PRO A 385 20.00 -27.16 -19.21
C PRO A 385 20.00 -27.49 -20.71
N PRO A 386 19.56 -26.56 -21.57
CA PRO A 386 19.20 -26.88 -22.96
C PRO A 386 20.41 -27.32 -23.78
N ARG A 387 20.52 -28.64 -24.00
CA ARG A 387 21.57 -29.26 -24.84
C ARG A 387 21.71 -28.55 -26.19
N GLU A 388 22.93 -28.15 -26.53
CA GLU A 388 23.24 -27.36 -27.73
C GLU A 388 22.70 -28.01 -29.01
N ARG A 389 21.64 -27.42 -29.58
CA ARG A 389 21.05 -27.87 -30.85
C ARG A 389 21.66 -27.11 -32.02
N ARG A 390 22.56 -27.78 -32.76
CA ARG A 390 23.20 -27.26 -33.98
C ARG A 390 22.19 -26.51 -34.90
N PRO A 391 22.47 -25.26 -35.32
CA PRO A 391 21.44 -24.31 -35.73
C PRO A 391 20.97 -24.43 -37.20
N TRP A 392 20.74 -25.65 -37.71
CA TRP A 392 20.53 -25.87 -39.16
C TRP A 392 19.37 -26.79 -39.55
N ARG A 393 18.15 -26.55 -39.00
CA ARG A 393 16.91 -27.11 -39.60
C ARG A 393 15.56 -26.41 -39.33
N ARG A 394 15.44 -25.44 -38.40
CA ARG A 394 14.13 -24.81 -38.09
C ARG A 394 13.74 -23.58 -38.94
N LEU A 395 14.68 -22.77 -39.44
CA LEU A 395 14.33 -21.51 -40.14
C LEU A 395 13.50 -21.70 -41.43
N ARG A 396 13.74 -22.78 -42.19
CA ARG A 396 13.10 -22.97 -43.50
C ARG A 396 11.58 -23.20 -43.45
N ILE A 397 11.02 -23.68 -42.33
CA ILE A 397 9.57 -23.93 -42.22
C ILE A 397 8.82 -22.61 -42.02
N SER A 398 9.31 -21.72 -41.14
CA SER A 398 8.73 -20.39 -40.93
C SER A 398 8.79 -19.55 -42.22
N GLN A 399 9.93 -19.57 -42.92
CA GLN A 399 10.09 -18.86 -44.19
C GLN A 399 9.16 -19.37 -45.30
N LEU A 400 8.83 -20.67 -45.34
CA LEU A 400 7.86 -21.23 -46.29
C LEU A 400 6.42 -20.79 -45.99
N ILE A 401 6.04 -20.70 -44.72
CA ILE A 401 4.71 -20.23 -44.31
C ILE A 401 4.55 -18.74 -44.67
N ILE A 402 5.49 -17.89 -44.25
CA ILE A 402 5.49 -16.44 -44.55
C ILE A 402 5.51 -16.21 -46.07
N GLY A 403 6.30 -16.99 -46.81
CA GLY A 403 6.34 -16.94 -48.28
C GLY A 403 4.99 -17.29 -48.93
N MET A 404 4.27 -18.30 -48.43
CA MET A 404 2.95 -18.65 -48.95
C MET A 404 1.92 -17.54 -48.68
N SER A 405 1.94 -16.94 -47.48
CA SER A 405 1.07 -15.80 -47.14
C SER A 405 1.29 -14.61 -48.08
N ALA A 406 2.55 -14.31 -48.43
CA ALA A 406 2.87 -13.24 -49.37
C ALA A 406 2.35 -13.50 -50.80
N VAL A 407 2.38 -14.75 -51.27
CA VAL A 407 1.82 -15.13 -52.58
C VAL A 407 0.30 -14.96 -52.61
N VAL A 408 -0.41 -15.38 -51.55
CA VAL A 408 -1.88 -15.20 -51.43
C VAL A 408 -2.26 -13.72 -51.37
N ALA A 409 -1.47 -12.89 -50.69
CA ALA A 409 -1.69 -11.44 -50.67
C ALA A 409 -1.51 -10.81 -52.08
N MET A 410 -0.48 -11.21 -52.83
CA MET A 410 -0.25 -10.68 -54.17
C MET A 410 -1.29 -11.13 -55.19
N THR A 411 -1.84 -12.34 -55.11
CA THR A 411 -2.95 -12.76 -56.00
C THR A 411 -4.25 -12.01 -55.68
N ALA A 412 -4.53 -11.73 -54.41
CA ALA A 412 -5.68 -10.92 -54.01
C ALA A 412 -5.56 -9.46 -54.55
N VAL A 413 -4.43 -8.80 -54.35
CA VAL A 413 -4.20 -7.42 -54.83
C VAL A 413 -4.17 -7.36 -56.37
N GLY A 414 -3.49 -8.31 -57.02
CA GLY A 414 -3.43 -8.39 -58.49
C GLY A 414 -4.80 -8.63 -59.13
N GLY A 415 -5.65 -9.45 -58.51
CA GLY A 415 -7.02 -9.70 -58.98
C GLY A 415 -7.89 -8.44 -58.97
N VAL A 416 -7.78 -7.60 -57.93
CA VAL A 416 -8.51 -6.32 -57.82
C VAL A 416 -7.99 -5.27 -58.80
N ALA A 417 -6.68 -5.22 -59.05
CA ALA A 417 -6.10 -4.33 -60.06
C ALA A 417 -6.58 -4.68 -61.49
N TYR A 418 -6.69 -5.97 -61.81
CA TYR A 418 -7.12 -6.44 -63.12
C TYR A 418 -8.60 -6.11 -63.41
N THR A 419 -9.49 -6.23 -62.42
CA THR A 419 -10.92 -5.91 -62.61
C THR A 419 -11.17 -4.41 -62.75
N LEU A 420 -10.38 -3.55 -62.07
CA LEU A 420 -10.49 -2.09 -62.22
C LEU A 420 -10.01 -1.60 -63.59
N THR A 421 -8.91 -2.14 -64.11
CA THR A 421 -8.37 -1.75 -65.43
C THR A 421 -9.19 -2.24 -66.63
N GLY A 422 -10.12 -3.19 -66.43
CA GLY A 422 -10.99 -3.73 -67.48
C GLY A 422 -12.14 -2.83 -67.95
N ILE A 423 -12.43 -1.73 -67.24
CA ILE A 423 -13.64 -0.92 -67.45
C ILE A 423 -13.37 0.35 -68.30
N GLU A 424 -12.10 0.80 -68.37
CA GLU A 424 -11.73 2.16 -68.79
C GLU A 424 -11.41 2.33 -70.28
N ASN A 425 -11.76 1.37 -71.15
CA ASN A 425 -11.38 1.40 -72.58
C ASN A 425 -12.53 1.15 -73.57
N ARG A 426 -13.53 2.05 -73.58
CA ARG A 426 -14.33 2.36 -74.78
C ARG A 426 -14.45 3.88 -74.94
N GLN A 427 -14.23 4.35 -76.17
CA GLN A 427 -13.95 5.75 -76.48
C GLN A 427 -15.21 6.62 -76.63
N ALA A 428 -15.12 7.88 -76.17
CA ALA A 428 -15.88 9.01 -76.71
C ALA A 428 -15.23 9.48 -78.04
N PRO A 429 -15.94 10.19 -78.95
CA PRO A 429 -16.03 11.67 -78.88
C PRO A 429 -17.30 12.24 -79.61
N PRO A 430 -17.39 13.53 -80.04
CA PRO A 430 -16.81 14.79 -79.54
C PRO A 430 -17.83 15.94 -79.25
N ALA A 431 -17.44 16.89 -78.37
CA ALA A 431 -17.52 18.39 -78.41
C ALA A 431 -18.74 19.17 -79.05
N PRO A 432 -19.00 20.47 -78.72
CA PRO A 432 -18.14 21.44 -77.99
C PRO A 432 -18.81 22.39 -76.93
N SER A 433 -18.00 22.80 -75.94
CA SER A 433 -17.75 24.17 -75.40
C SER A 433 -18.85 25.23 -75.06
N VAL A 434 -18.60 25.92 -73.92
CA VAL A 434 -18.99 27.31 -73.48
C VAL A 434 -20.28 27.57 -72.65
N ALA A 435 -20.04 28.18 -71.46
CA ALA A 435 -20.89 29.06 -70.61
C ALA A 435 -22.09 28.50 -69.77
N PRO A 436 -22.35 29.08 -68.56
CA PRO A 436 -23.46 28.70 -67.66
C PRO A 436 -24.70 29.64 -67.73
N PRO A 437 -25.92 29.14 -67.49
CA PRO A 437 -27.16 29.92 -67.29
C PRO A 437 -27.77 29.85 -65.86
N PRO A 438 -28.77 30.70 -65.50
CA PRO A 438 -29.28 30.88 -64.13
C PRO A 438 -30.64 30.19 -63.81
N ALA A 439 -31.22 30.53 -62.64
CA ALA A 439 -32.37 29.87 -61.99
C ALA A 439 -33.80 30.38 -62.40
N PRO A 440 -34.89 29.63 -62.07
CA PRO A 440 -36.30 30.02 -62.32
C PRO A 440 -37.02 30.69 -61.12
N SER A 441 -38.20 31.30 -61.36
CA SER A 441 -39.00 32.14 -60.42
C SER A 441 -40.39 32.50 -61.04
N VAL A 442 -41.45 33.06 -60.40
CA VAL A 442 -41.93 33.31 -59.00
C VAL A 442 -43.44 33.70 -59.07
N LYS A 443 -44.30 33.43 -58.06
CA LYS A 443 -45.68 34.03 -57.94
C LYS A 443 -46.15 34.30 -56.48
N PRO A 444 -47.09 35.25 -56.22
CA PRO A 444 -46.77 36.33 -55.26
C PRO A 444 -47.88 36.93 -54.34
N ALA A 445 -47.40 37.59 -53.27
CA ALA A 445 -47.79 38.90 -52.68
C ALA A 445 -49.21 39.28 -52.18
N ALA A 446 -49.24 39.78 -50.93
CA ALA A 446 -50.18 40.75 -50.34
C ALA A 446 -49.44 41.58 -49.24
N PRO A 447 -49.93 42.75 -48.76
CA PRO A 447 -49.04 43.86 -48.34
C PRO A 447 -48.86 44.13 -46.82
N ALA A 448 -48.02 45.12 -46.50
CA ALA A 448 -47.52 45.49 -45.16
C ALA A 448 -48.09 46.82 -44.60
N PRO A 449 -47.75 47.20 -43.34
CA PRO A 449 -47.86 48.59 -42.87
C PRO A 449 -46.54 49.23 -42.35
N ALA A 450 -46.55 50.57 -42.39
CA ALA A 450 -45.59 51.64 -42.05
C ALA A 450 -44.65 51.55 -40.81
N ALA A 451 -43.72 52.53 -40.75
CA ALA A 451 -42.71 52.75 -39.69
C ALA A 451 -42.94 54.07 -38.89
N PRO A 452 -42.28 54.25 -37.72
CA PRO A 452 -42.27 55.51 -36.94
C PRO A 452 -40.93 56.33 -37.00
N PRO A 453 -40.89 57.59 -36.50
CA PRO A 453 -39.81 58.56 -36.76
C PRO A 453 -38.87 58.95 -35.57
N PRO A 454 -37.80 59.78 -35.79
CA PRO A 454 -36.84 60.30 -34.78
C PRO A 454 -36.98 61.84 -34.50
N PRO A 455 -36.01 62.59 -33.87
CA PRO A 455 -35.35 62.46 -32.55
C PRO A 455 -35.20 63.80 -31.73
N THR A 456 -34.68 63.72 -30.47
CA THR A 456 -34.15 64.83 -29.59
C THR A 456 -33.39 64.21 -28.37
N ALA A 457 -32.62 64.83 -27.43
CA ALA A 457 -31.95 66.14 -27.17
C ALA A 457 -31.22 66.10 -25.77
N VAL A 458 -30.11 66.76 -25.35
CA VAL A 458 -28.93 67.41 -26.00
C VAL A 458 -27.55 66.94 -25.36
N PRO A 459 -26.71 67.61 -24.47
CA PRO A 459 -25.27 67.22 -24.29
C PRO A 459 -24.68 67.08 -22.85
N HIS A 460 -23.38 66.74 -22.76
CA HIS A 460 -22.50 66.83 -21.55
C HIS A 460 -21.77 68.19 -21.39
N PRO A 461 -21.20 68.46 -20.20
CA PRO A 461 -19.85 69.06 -20.06
C PRO A 461 -18.91 68.19 -19.17
N ARG A 462 -17.74 67.75 -19.66
CA ARG A 462 -16.40 68.41 -19.73
C ARG A 462 -15.60 68.49 -18.41
N ARG A 463 -14.29 68.20 -18.52
CA ARG A 463 -13.29 68.02 -17.44
C ARG A 463 -12.11 68.99 -17.62
N ARG A 464 -11.60 69.62 -16.55
CA ARG A 464 -10.31 70.36 -16.48
C ARG A 464 -9.70 70.25 -15.07
N ALA A 465 -8.49 70.76 -14.84
CA ALA A 465 -7.60 70.22 -13.79
C ALA A 465 -6.67 71.22 -13.07
N ARG A 466 -6.16 70.74 -11.92
CA ARG A 466 -4.81 70.94 -11.32
C ARG A 466 -4.56 72.10 -10.31
N ASN A 467 -3.95 71.72 -9.17
CA ASN A 467 -3.05 72.51 -8.29
C ASN A 467 -3.66 73.66 -7.41
N PRO A 468 -2.93 74.21 -6.40
CA PRO A 468 -2.62 73.48 -5.15
C PRO A 468 -2.74 74.34 -3.84
N SER A 469 -2.60 73.67 -2.68
CA SER A 469 -2.03 74.19 -1.40
C SER A 469 -2.46 75.55 -0.82
N GLN A 470 -3.16 75.52 0.33
CA GLN A 470 -2.99 76.35 1.56
C GLN A 470 -4.12 75.96 2.55
N VAL A 471 -4.11 76.09 3.89
CA VAL A 471 -3.17 76.25 5.03
C VAL A 471 -4.08 76.62 6.23
N LEU A 472 -3.71 76.25 7.49
CA LEU A 472 -4.41 76.61 8.75
C LEU A 472 -5.83 75.98 8.95
N ARG A 473 -6.18 75.32 10.06
CA ARG A 473 -5.90 75.60 11.49
C ARG A 473 -5.97 74.35 12.40
N ARG A 474 -5.13 74.36 13.46
CA ARG A 474 -5.41 74.06 14.91
C ARG A 474 -6.60 73.11 15.23
N ARG A 475 -6.44 72.07 16.08
CA ARG A 475 -5.94 72.14 17.48
C ARG A 475 -5.45 70.76 18.02
N ARG A 476 -4.99 70.73 19.30
CA ARG A 476 -4.28 69.61 19.97
C ARG A 476 -5.19 68.52 20.60
N PRO A 477 -4.65 67.31 20.90
CA PRO A 477 -5.33 66.23 21.63
C PRO A 477 -5.30 66.38 23.17
N ASN A 478 -6.15 65.63 23.86
CA ASN A 478 -6.19 65.39 25.31
C ASN A 478 -6.93 64.05 25.53
N ARG A 479 -6.53 63.02 26.30
CA ARG A 479 -5.66 62.85 27.49
C ARG A 479 -6.29 63.25 28.84
N ARG A 480 -7.12 62.36 29.42
CA ARG A 480 -7.29 62.06 30.88
C ARG A 480 -8.32 60.91 31.00
N ARG A 481 -8.01 59.78 31.64
CA ARG A 481 -7.95 59.52 33.12
C ARG A 481 -9.28 59.81 33.83
N HIS A 482 -9.89 58.79 34.45
CA HIS A 482 -10.04 58.76 35.91
C HIS A 482 -10.25 57.35 36.50
N ARG A 483 -9.60 57.14 37.66
CA ARG A 483 -9.91 56.31 38.86
C ARG A 483 -10.85 55.08 38.72
N ARG A 484 -10.41 53.87 39.11
CA ARG A 484 -10.18 53.37 40.51
C ARG A 484 -11.43 53.39 41.41
N HIS A 485 -11.82 52.21 41.91
CA HIS A 485 -12.09 52.00 43.34
C HIS A 485 -11.54 50.64 43.81
N ARG A 486 -11.35 50.48 45.12
CA ARG A 486 -10.84 49.28 45.80
C ARG A 486 -11.72 48.97 47.02
N HIS A 487 -12.16 47.73 47.16
CA HIS A 487 -12.51 47.00 48.40
C HIS A 487 -12.38 45.51 48.02
N ARG A 488 -11.59 44.60 48.61
CA ARG A 488 -10.87 44.45 49.90
C ARG A 488 -11.73 43.97 51.08
N LEU A 489 -11.20 42.96 51.78
CA LEU A 489 -11.72 42.19 52.95
C LEU A 489 -12.64 41.01 52.51
N ARG A 490 -12.56 39.80 53.10
CA ARG A 490 -11.61 39.25 54.11
C ARG A 490 -11.61 37.69 54.10
N SER A 491 -10.64 37.12 54.83
CA SER A 491 -10.56 35.77 55.46
C SER A 491 -11.87 34.96 55.57
N TRP A 492 -11.83 33.62 55.56
CA TRP A 492 -10.73 32.72 55.97
C TRP A 492 -10.17 31.86 54.84
#